data_AF-A0A976JNX9-F1
#
_entry.id   AF-A0A976JNX9-F1
#
_cell.length_a   1.000
_cell.length_b   1.000
_cell.length_c   1.000
_cell.angle_alpha   90.00
_cell.angle_beta   90.00
_cell.angle_gamma   90.00
#
_symmetry.space_group_name_H-M   'P 1'
#
loop_
_entity.id
_entity.type
_entity.pdbx_description
1 polymer ?
#
loop_
_entity_poly.entity_id
_entity_poly.type
_entity_poly.pdbx_seq_one_letter_code
_entity_poly.pdbx_strand_id
1 'polypeptide(L)'
;MLTSFSEFKFYQSFRIPVEEADDLRFLVEKENELGKDVYIGDAKLVDISVTGLGFKTLERISVGTELTISLQFKRHHLDLQGRVVRAFSNSIDDEEIIYGVEIDEDKGIHKFLEQYILSFSSERLKECLIDSALKEKYTKASDGFEMFSLLLSLFKDITHFGDKEGFIDNMLEEVIRIMNAQRASIFLINPDTNELEAINALGVQKNELKFDYRLGIAGSVFTTGVALNIDTDSDRSRFNDDFDKKLAFKTKSIICHPIHNREDKIIGVIEVINKRNQDRFTVEDEKTMKVLALIFSSVFHSFNPISEKSQIRRFSTPFDRQHALIGKTPHVASLRNSIIKIKDIDSPVLIQGEKGVGKTLFAKILHYEGQKGLNNEHVINCADKDHEAIEKQLWSCADEESAMVKC
;
A
#
# COMPACT_ATOMS: atom_id res chain seq x y z
N MET A 1 -26.45 -7.68 10.61
CA MET A 1 -26.22 -8.64 9.52
C MET A 1 -25.78 -7.79 8.35
N LEU A 2 -24.48 -7.67 8.09
CA LEU A 2 -23.97 -6.72 7.09
C LEU A 2 -23.18 -7.48 6.03
N THR A 3 -23.91 -7.69 4.94
CA THR A 3 -23.55 -7.51 3.53
C THR A 3 -22.07 -7.50 3.15
N SER A 4 -21.79 -8.38 2.18
CA SER A 4 -20.59 -8.48 1.35
C SER A 4 -20.06 -7.12 0.90
N PHE A 5 -18.75 -6.89 1.12
CA PHE A 5 -17.98 -5.69 0.76
C PHE A 5 -17.80 -5.47 -0.76
N SER A 6 -18.56 -6.19 -1.59
CA SER A 6 -18.79 -5.88 -3.01
C SER A 6 -19.43 -4.50 -3.25
N GLU A 7 -19.93 -3.86 -2.20
CA GLU A 7 -20.68 -2.59 -2.20
C GLU A 7 -19.85 -1.36 -1.78
N PHE A 8 -18.55 -1.34 -2.09
CA PHE A 8 -17.75 -0.13 -1.95
C PHE A 8 -16.96 0.09 -3.24
N LYS A 9 -17.68 0.34 -4.34
CA LYS A 9 -17.08 0.76 -5.61
C LYS A 9 -16.90 2.28 -5.60
N PHE A 10 -15.99 2.81 -4.78
CA PHE A 10 -15.59 4.21 -4.88
C PHE A 10 -14.08 4.38 -4.86
N TYR A 11 -13.52 4.73 -6.03
CA TYR A 11 -12.72 5.94 -6.28
C TYR A 11 -12.43 6.08 -7.80
N GLN A 12 -12.54 7.31 -8.30
CA GLN A 12 -12.08 7.81 -9.62
C GLN A 12 -13.01 7.73 -10.85
N SER A 13 -14.34 7.77 -10.70
CA SER A 13 -15.18 8.29 -11.79
C SER A 13 -15.09 9.83 -11.78
N PHE A 14 -14.86 10.45 -12.95
CA PHE A 14 -14.94 11.90 -13.10
C PHE A 14 -16.32 12.36 -12.61
N ARG A 15 -16.32 13.24 -11.59
CA ARG A 15 -17.54 13.82 -11.01
C ARG A 15 -17.83 15.12 -11.73
N ILE A 16 -19.03 15.21 -12.28
CA ILE A 16 -19.51 16.39 -13.00
C ILE A 16 -20.10 17.33 -11.94
N PRO A 17 -19.53 18.53 -11.74
CA PRO A 17 -20.09 19.50 -10.82
C PRO A 17 -21.44 19.99 -11.36
N VAL A 18 -22.42 20.10 -10.47
CA VAL A 18 -23.77 20.58 -10.80
C VAL A 18 -23.86 22.04 -10.40
N GLU A 19 -24.22 22.90 -11.34
CA GLU A 19 -24.35 24.35 -11.13
C GLU A 19 -25.82 24.73 -11.06
N GLU A 20 -26.17 25.75 -10.25
CA GLU A 20 -27.56 26.22 -10.15
C GLU A 20 -28.13 26.68 -11.51
N ALA A 21 -27.27 27.12 -12.42
CA ALA A 21 -27.64 27.53 -13.78
C ALA A 21 -28.10 26.38 -14.69
N ASP A 22 -27.92 25.12 -14.26
CA ASP A 22 -28.21 23.96 -15.07
C ASP A 22 -29.71 23.61 -15.14
N ASP A 23 -30.54 24.16 -14.26
CA ASP A 23 -31.95 23.79 -14.14
C ASP A 23 -32.15 22.26 -14.00
N LEU A 24 -31.17 21.59 -13.39
CA LEU A 24 -31.26 20.19 -13.00
C LEU A 24 -31.96 20.13 -11.64
N ARG A 25 -33.16 19.55 -11.63
CA ARG A 25 -33.93 19.36 -10.41
C ARG A 25 -33.50 18.05 -9.75
N PHE A 26 -33.17 18.16 -8.48
CA PHE A 26 -32.80 17.05 -7.62
C PHE A 26 -33.82 16.95 -6.49
N LEU A 27 -34.44 15.78 -6.39
CA LEU A 27 -35.31 15.42 -5.28
C LEU A 27 -34.73 14.17 -4.64
N VAL A 28 -34.73 14.15 -3.31
CA VAL A 28 -34.27 13.00 -2.54
C VAL A 28 -35.22 12.75 -1.39
N GLU A 29 -35.57 11.49 -1.22
CA GLU A 29 -36.48 10.97 -0.22
C GLU A 29 -35.75 9.93 0.62
N LYS A 30 -36.07 9.88 1.91
CA LYS A 30 -35.62 8.83 2.82
C LYS A 30 -36.82 8.18 3.50
N GLU A 31 -36.72 6.90 3.79
CA GLU A 31 -37.73 6.19 4.57
C GLU A 31 -37.63 6.62 6.05
N ASN A 32 -38.75 7.00 6.66
CA ASN A 32 -38.82 7.34 8.08
C ASN A 32 -39.07 6.09 8.96
N GLU A 33 -39.04 6.25 10.28
CA GLU A 33 -39.26 5.17 11.26
C GLU A 33 -40.64 4.46 11.13
N LEU A 34 -41.58 5.06 10.40
CA LEU A 34 -42.92 4.54 10.14
C LEU A 34 -43.05 3.89 8.76
N GLY A 35 -41.94 3.73 8.03
CA GLY A 35 -41.90 3.12 6.70
C GLY A 35 -42.49 3.99 5.59
N LYS A 36 -42.47 5.32 5.76
CA LYS A 36 -42.94 6.27 4.75
C LYS A 36 -41.79 7.10 4.22
N ASP A 37 -41.78 7.31 2.91
CA ASP A 37 -40.82 8.18 2.24
C ASP A 37 -41.10 9.66 2.58
N VAL A 38 -40.04 10.37 2.97
CA VAL A 38 -40.06 11.79 3.35
C VAL A 38 -39.02 12.54 2.54
N TYR A 39 -39.45 13.62 1.89
CA TYR A 39 -38.57 14.53 1.14
C TYR A 39 -37.61 15.30 2.04
N ILE A 40 -36.37 15.40 1.61
CA ILE A 40 -35.35 16.29 2.20
C ILE A 40 -35.39 17.60 1.41
N GLY A 41 -36.23 18.53 1.87
CA GLY A 41 -36.65 19.69 1.07
C GLY A 41 -35.55 20.73 0.79
N ASP A 42 -34.48 20.74 1.58
CA ASP A 42 -33.34 21.67 1.44
C ASP A 42 -32.15 21.04 0.70
N ALA A 43 -32.28 19.78 0.25
CA ALA A 43 -31.20 19.05 -0.37
C ALA A 43 -30.81 19.66 -1.72
N LYS A 44 -29.52 19.98 -1.88
CA LYS A 44 -28.94 20.50 -3.12
C LYS A 44 -27.91 19.54 -3.69
N LEU A 45 -28.06 19.15 -4.94
CA LEU A 45 -27.06 18.34 -5.65
C LEU A 45 -25.79 19.17 -5.87
N VAL A 46 -24.64 18.57 -5.58
CA VAL A 46 -23.31 19.21 -5.68
C VAL A 46 -22.55 18.64 -6.88
N ASP A 47 -22.54 17.32 -7.01
CA ASP A 47 -21.87 16.64 -8.12
C ASP A 47 -22.53 15.29 -8.42
N ILE A 48 -22.33 14.78 -9.64
CA ILE A 48 -22.86 13.50 -10.09
C ILE A 48 -21.85 12.72 -10.93
N SER A 49 -21.89 11.40 -10.83
CA SER A 49 -21.09 10.45 -11.61
C SER A 49 -21.91 9.19 -11.90
N VAL A 50 -21.36 8.29 -12.71
CA VAL A 50 -22.01 7.00 -13.03
C VAL A 50 -22.16 6.06 -11.83
N THR A 51 -21.37 6.24 -10.76
CA THR A 51 -21.38 5.36 -9.58
C THR A 51 -22.05 5.99 -8.37
N GLY A 52 -22.35 7.29 -8.42
CA GLY A 52 -22.92 8.00 -7.27
C GLY A 52 -22.93 9.50 -7.43
N LEU A 53 -23.38 10.17 -6.38
CA LEU A 53 -23.55 11.62 -6.33
C LEU A 53 -23.16 12.22 -4.99
N GLY A 54 -22.89 13.53 -4.99
CA GLY A 54 -22.73 14.34 -3.80
C GLY A 54 -23.90 15.32 -3.68
N PHE A 55 -24.50 15.42 -2.51
CA PHE A 55 -25.50 16.45 -2.23
C PHE A 55 -25.28 17.05 -0.84
N LYS A 56 -25.83 18.24 -0.58
CA LYS A 56 -25.73 18.92 0.70
C LYS A 56 -27.10 19.25 1.28
N THR A 57 -27.22 19.21 2.60
CA THR A 57 -28.44 19.52 3.37
C THR A 57 -28.06 19.89 4.81
N LEU A 58 -28.93 20.63 5.49
CA LEU A 58 -28.87 20.89 6.93
C LEU A 58 -29.37 19.68 7.74
N GLU A 59 -30.09 18.76 7.10
CA GLU A 59 -30.64 17.59 7.77
C GLU A 59 -29.56 16.55 8.08
N ARG A 60 -29.65 15.96 9.29
CA ARG A 60 -28.77 14.86 9.70
C ARG A 60 -29.31 13.53 9.21
N ILE A 61 -28.51 12.85 8.39
CA ILE A 61 -28.82 11.55 7.79
C ILE A 61 -27.76 10.56 8.25
N SER A 62 -28.18 9.37 8.68
CA SER A 62 -27.25 8.34 9.11
C SER A 62 -26.56 7.69 7.91
N VAL A 63 -25.27 7.39 8.04
CA VAL A 63 -24.57 6.53 7.07
C VAL A 63 -25.25 5.16 7.04
N GLY A 64 -25.47 4.62 5.84
CA GLY A 64 -26.23 3.40 5.60
C GLY A 64 -27.73 3.61 5.34
N THR A 65 -28.22 4.86 5.37
CA THR A 65 -29.62 5.17 5.02
C THR A 65 -29.81 4.97 3.52
N GLU A 66 -30.86 4.23 3.13
CA GLU A 66 -31.32 4.10 1.75
C GLU A 66 -32.11 5.35 1.35
N LEU A 67 -31.87 5.82 0.13
CA LEU A 67 -32.45 7.02 -0.44
C LEU A 67 -33.08 6.70 -1.80
N THR A 68 -34.26 7.27 -2.03
CA THR A 68 -34.87 7.35 -3.35
C THR A 68 -34.55 8.71 -3.94
N ILE A 69 -33.96 8.72 -5.13
CA ILE A 69 -33.44 9.94 -5.77
C ILE A 69 -34.12 10.11 -7.12
N SER A 70 -34.65 11.29 -7.38
CA SER A 70 -35.20 11.67 -8.67
C SER A 70 -34.43 12.85 -9.26
N LEU A 71 -33.92 12.66 -10.47
CA LEU A 71 -33.20 13.66 -11.25
C LEU A 71 -34.02 14.03 -12.48
N GLN A 72 -34.30 15.32 -12.64
CA GLN A 72 -34.99 15.84 -13.80
C GLN A 72 -34.15 16.92 -14.47
N PHE A 73 -33.83 16.71 -15.75
CA PHE A 73 -33.11 17.67 -16.57
C PHE A 73 -33.76 17.77 -17.95
N LYS A 74 -34.33 18.94 -18.27
CA LYS A 74 -35.13 19.16 -19.49
C LYS A 74 -36.27 18.11 -19.59
N ARG A 75 -36.24 17.28 -20.64
CA ARG A 75 -37.20 16.19 -20.88
C ARG A 75 -36.76 14.83 -20.33
N HIS A 76 -35.58 14.78 -19.71
CA HIS A 76 -34.98 13.55 -19.21
C HIS A 76 -35.27 13.43 -17.72
N HIS A 77 -35.79 12.27 -17.33
CA HIS A 77 -36.12 11.92 -15.95
C HIS A 77 -35.40 10.63 -15.61
N LEU A 78 -34.84 10.56 -14.41
CA LEU A 78 -34.11 9.40 -13.92
C LEU A 78 -34.40 9.23 -12.43
N ASP A 79 -35.01 8.10 -12.09
CA ASP A 79 -35.21 7.67 -10.71
C ASP A 79 -34.15 6.63 -10.36
N LEU A 80 -33.57 6.77 -9.17
CA LEU A 80 -32.45 5.98 -8.70
C LEU A 80 -32.70 5.59 -7.24
N GLN A 81 -32.15 4.44 -6.86
CA GLN A 81 -31.95 4.09 -5.46
C GLN A 81 -30.47 4.20 -5.14
N GLY A 82 -30.18 4.64 -3.92
CA GLY A 82 -28.80 4.75 -3.48
C GLY A 82 -28.68 4.86 -1.98
N ARG A 83 -27.49 4.52 -1.49
CA ARG A 83 -27.19 4.44 -0.06
C ARG A 83 -26.22 5.52 0.35
N VAL A 84 -26.49 6.17 1.48
CA VAL A 84 -25.53 7.11 2.08
C VAL A 84 -24.30 6.35 2.54
N VAL A 85 -23.14 6.62 1.92
CA VAL A 85 -21.86 5.99 2.29
C VAL A 85 -20.97 6.90 3.12
N ARG A 86 -21.23 8.21 3.11
CA ARG A 86 -20.43 9.20 3.86
C ARG A 86 -21.17 10.51 4.09
N ALA A 87 -20.74 11.24 5.12
CA ALA A 87 -21.22 12.57 5.49
C ALA A 87 -20.04 13.41 6.00
N PHE A 88 -19.88 14.65 5.54
CA PHE A 88 -18.80 15.55 5.94
C PHE A 88 -19.24 17.02 5.97
N SER A 89 -18.68 17.80 6.90
CA SER A 89 -18.80 19.25 6.92
C SER A 89 -17.47 19.88 6.51
N ASN A 90 -17.50 20.99 5.77
CA ASN A 90 -16.27 21.65 5.30
C ASN A 90 -15.56 22.42 6.43
N SER A 91 -16.27 22.76 7.51
CA SER A 91 -15.73 23.36 8.72
C SER A 91 -16.54 22.95 9.96
N ILE A 92 -16.06 23.34 11.15
CA ILE A 92 -16.73 23.07 12.44
C ILE A 92 -17.98 23.95 12.60
N ASP A 93 -18.02 25.09 11.90
CA ASP A 93 -19.11 26.09 11.96
C ASP A 93 -20.11 25.96 10.80
N ASP A 94 -19.88 25.07 9.83
CA ASP A 94 -20.82 24.83 8.73
C ASP A 94 -22.02 24.01 9.22
N GLU A 95 -23.21 24.60 9.14
CA GLU A 95 -24.47 23.90 9.41
C GLU A 95 -24.84 22.92 8.26
N GLU A 96 -24.30 23.13 7.06
CA GLU A 96 -24.54 22.26 5.90
C GLU A 96 -23.60 21.04 5.91
N ILE A 97 -24.18 19.85 5.79
CA ILE A 97 -23.46 18.58 5.67
C ILE A 97 -23.53 18.12 4.22
N ILE A 98 -22.37 17.75 3.67
CA ILE A 98 -22.25 17.14 2.35
C ILE A 98 -22.26 15.62 2.51
N TYR A 99 -23.19 14.97 1.83
CA TYR A 99 -23.35 13.53 1.79
C TYR A 99 -22.84 12.98 0.46
N GLY A 100 -22.16 11.85 0.53
CA GLY A 100 -21.86 11.01 -0.64
C GLY A 100 -22.80 9.82 -0.67
N VAL A 101 -23.45 9.63 -1.81
CA VAL A 101 -24.39 8.53 -2.06
C VAL A 101 -23.83 7.62 -3.14
N GLU A 102 -23.80 6.33 -2.86
CA GLU A 102 -23.56 5.29 -3.86
C GLU A 102 -24.90 4.93 -4.51
N ILE A 103 -24.94 4.92 -5.84
CA ILE A 103 -26.15 4.64 -6.60
C ILE A 103 -26.08 3.20 -7.09
N ASP A 104 -27.21 2.49 -7.03
CA ASP A 104 -27.31 1.13 -7.58
C ASP A 104 -27.03 1.11 -9.08
N GLU A 105 -26.48 0.00 -9.62
CA GLU A 105 -26.12 -0.09 -11.05
C GLU A 105 -27.34 0.09 -11.96
N ASP A 106 -27.54 1.32 -12.45
CA ASP A 106 -28.64 1.70 -13.33
C ASP A 106 -28.14 2.10 -14.73
N LYS A 107 -28.66 1.45 -15.78
CA LYS A 107 -28.24 1.74 -17.17
C LYS A 107 -28.68 3.11 -17.67
N GLY A 108 -29.69 3.71 -17.05
CA GLY A 108 -30.23 5.03 -17.34
C GLY A 108 -29.26 6.15 -16.95
N ILE A 109 -28.42 5.97 -15.94
CA ILE A 109 -27.49 7.02 -15.49
C ILE A 109 -26.51 7.43 -16.57
N HIS A 110 -26.00 6.48 -17.36
CA HIS A 110 -25.10 6.77 -18.47
C HIS A 110 -25.76 7.67 -19.53
N LYS A 111 -27.00 7.35 -19.92
CA LYS A 111 -27.74 8.14 -20.91
C LYS A 111 -28.12 9.51 -20.35
N PHE A 112 -28.51 9.59 -19.09
CA PHE A 112 -28.85 10.85 -18.44
C PHE A 112 -27.63 11.78 -18.41
N LEU A 113 -26.48 11.29 -17.95
CA LEU A 113 -25.24 12.04 -17.91
C LEU A 113 -24.76 12.45 -19.29
N GLU A 114 -24.89 11.58 -20.30
CA GLU A 114 -24.58 11.94 -21.68
C GLU A 114 -25.42 13.16 -22.15
N GLN A 115 -26.74 13.14 -21.95
CA GLN A 115 -27.62 14.26 -22.33
C GLN A 115 -27.34 15.52 -21.52
N TYR A 116 -26.97 15.37 -20.24
CA TYR A 116 -26.61 16.47 -19.36
C TYR A 116 -25.31 17.14 -19.80
N ILE A 117 -24.24 16.38 -20.01
CA ILE A 117 -22.93 16.90 -20.46
C ILE A 117 -23.03 17.53 -21.85
N LEU A 118 -23.79 16.92 -22.77
CA LEU A 118 -24.00 17.47 -24.12
C LEU A 118 -24.71 18.83 -24.12
N SER A 119 -25.30 19.25 -22.99
CA SER A 119 -25.90 20.57 -22.84
C SER A 119 -24.91 21.67 -22.44
N PHE A 120 -23.68 21.31 -22.04
CA PHE A 120 -22.72 22.27 -21.53
C PHE A 120 -22.21 23.20 -22.63
N SER A 121 -21.84 24.42 -22.25
CA SER A 121 -21.12 25.32 -23.15
C SER A 121 -19.73 24.76 -23.44
N SER A 122 -19.16 25.11 -24.60
CA SER A 122 -17.79 24.71 -24.95
C SER A 122 -16.76 25.15 -23.92
N GLU A 123 -16.99 26.29 -23.25
CA GLU A 123 -16.13 26.83 -22.20
C GLU A 123 -16.18 25.95 -20.94
N ARG A 124 -17.38 25.65 -20.45
CA ARG A 124 -17.57 24.77 -19.27
C ARG A 124 -17.06 23.36 -19.51
N LEU A 125 -17.30 22.81 -20.70
CA LEU A 125 -16.77 21.49 -21.07
C LEU A 125 -15.24 21.48 -21.07
N LYS A 126 -14.62 22.55 -21.60
CA LYS A 126 -13.17 22.71 -21.59
C LYS A 126 -12.64 22.84 -20.16
N GLU A 127 -13.28 23.62 -19.30
CA GLU A 127 -12.91 23.71 -17.87
C GLU A 127 -13.03 22.35 -17.17
N CYS A 128 -14.13 21.62 -17.37
CA CYS A 128 -14.32 20.27 -16.84
C CYS A 128 -13.20 19.31 -17.28
N LEU A 129 -12.79 19.36 -18.55
CA LEU A 129 -11.70 18.55 -19.08
C LEU A 129 -10.33 18.98 -18.52
N ILE A 130 -10.11 20.29 -18.37
CA ILE A 130 -8.90 20.84 -17.75
C ILE A 130 -8.83 20.40 -16.29
N ASP A 131 -9.90 20.57 -15.51
CA ASP A 131 -9.99 20.12 -14.12
C ASP A 131 -9.77 18.62 -14.02
N SER A 132 -10.36 17.82 -14.92
CA SER A 132 -10.12 16.39 -14.98
C SER A 132 -8.66 16.03 -15.26
N ALA A 133 -7.97 16.82 -16.07
CA ALA A 133 -6.60 16.57 -16.47
C ALA A 133 -5.57 17.13 -15.45
N LEU A 134 -5.92 18.20 -14.73
CA LEU A 134 -5.02 18.97 -13.88
C LEU A 134 -5.23 18.79 -12.38
N LYS A 135 -6.36 18.25 -11.90
CA LYS A 135 -6.52 17.95 -10.46
C LYS A 135 -5.48 16.89 -10.04
N GLU A 136 -4.38 17.37 -9.47
CA GLU A 136 -3.47 16.55 -8.69
C GLU A 136 -4.17 16.06 -7.40
N LYS A 137 -3.89 14.80 -7.05
CA LYS A 137 -4.77 13.90 -6.27
C LYS A 137 -5.12 14.29 -4.82
N TYR A 138 -4.56 15.33 -4.23
CA TYR A 138 -4.88 15.71 -2.84
C TYR A 138 -4.63 17.20 -2.63
N THR A 139 -5.69 18.02 -2.58
CA THR A 139 -5.51 19.47 -2.31
C THR A 139 -6.59 20.08 -1.42
N LYS A 140 -7.71 19.39 -1.16
CA LYS A 140 -8.77 19.94 -0.31
C LYS A 140 -8.74 19.31 1.09
N ALA A 141 -9.10 20.09 2.11
CA ALA A 141 -9.23 19.61 3.49
C ALA A 141 -10.20 18.42 3.63
N SER A 142 -11.19 18.34 2.74
CA SER A 142 -12.09 17.19 2.58
C SER A 142 -11.36 15.88 2.29
N ASP A 143 -10.29 15.92 1.48
CA ASP A 143 -9.55 14.72 1.06
C ASP A 143 -8.74 14.12 2.23
N GLY A 144 -8.27 14.97 3.15
CA GLY A 144 -7.64 14.55 4.41
C GLY A 144 -8.63 13.89 5.37
N PHE A 145 -9.87 14.37 5.42
CA PHE A 145 -10.97 13.76 6.19
C PHE A 145 -11.44 12.43 5.58
N GLU A 146 -11.43 12.30 4.25
CA GLU A 146 -11.71 11.02 3.58
C GLU A 146 -10.66 9.97 3.94
N MET A 147 -9.38 10.32 3.87
CA MET A 147 -8.29 9.45 4.31
C MET A 147 -8.43 9.09 5.79
N PHE A 148 -8.79 10.04 6.64
CA PHE A 148 -9.05 9.78 8.05
C PHE A 148 -10.25 8.83 8.28
N SER A 149 -11.32 8.95 7.47
CA SER A 149 -12.50 8.08 7.53
C SER A 149 -12.19 6.65 7.08
N LEU A 150 -11.39 6.50 6.02
CA LEU A 150 -10.89 5.20 5.55
C LEU A 150 -10.02 4.52 6.62
N LEU A 151 -9.12 5.29 7.25
CA LEU A 151 -8.31 4.80 8.36
C LEU A 151 -9.17 4.41 9.57
N LEU A 152 -10.18 5.22 9.92
CA LEU A 152 -11.15 4.91 10.97
C LEU A 152 -11.94 3.63 10.67
N SER A 153 -12.32 3.39 9.42
CA SER A 153 -12.98 2.15 9.02
C SER A 153 -12.08 0.96 9.29
N LEU A 154 -10.83 1.00 8.84
CA LEU A 154 -9.85 -0.05 9.13
C LEU A 154 -9.69 -0.30 10.64
N PHE A 155 -9.65 0.76 11.45
CA PHE A 155 -9.60 0.63 12.91
C PHE A 155 -10.86 -0.02 13.51
N LYS A 156 -12.04 0.38 13.03
CA LYS A 156 -13.31 -0.21 13.47
C LYS A 156 -13.36 -1.69 13.12
N ASP A 157 -12.88 -2.06 11.94
CA ASP A 157 -12.85 -3.44 11.49
C ASP A 157 -11.92 -4.30 12.34
N ILE A 158 -10.76 -3.78 12.78
CA ILE A 158 -9.88 -4.47 13.75
C ILE A 158 -10.64 -4.80 15.04
N THR A 159 -11.35 -3.82 15.61
CA THR A 159 -12.03 -4.00 16.90
C THR A 159 -13.24 -4.92 16.82
N HIS A 160 -13.90 -5.01 15.67
CA HIS A 160 -15.14 -5.76 15.48
C HIS A 160 -14.96 -7.14 14.82
N PHE A 161 -13.91 -7.33 14.01
CA PHE A 161 -13.75 -8.48 13.11
C PHE A 161 -12.41 -9.21 13.28
N GLY A 162 -11.60 -8.90 14.29
CA GLY A 162 -10.24 -9.45 14.49
C GLY A 162 -10.11 -10.98 14.36
N ASP A 163 -11.20 -11.75 14.56
CA ASP A 163 -11.22 -13.21 14.45
C ASP A 163 -12.09 -13.77 13.31
N LYS A 164 -12.64 -12.94 12.41
CA LYS A 164 -13.51 -13.40 11.31
C LYS A 164 -12.73 -13.76 10.06
N GLU A 165 -13.12 -14.88 9.43
CA GLU A 165 -12.66 -15.25 8.09
C GLU A 165 -12.94 -14.10 7.09
N GLY A 166 -11.95 -13.76 6.26
CA GLY A 166 -12.05 -12.69 5.26
C GLY A 166 -11.73 -11.27 5.76
N PHE A 167 -11.45 -11.06 7.05
CA PHE A 167 -11.08 -9.74 7.57
C PHE A 167 -9.84 -9.14 6.87
N ILE A 168 -8.78 -9.94 6.70
CA ILE A 168 -7.54 -9.50 6.04
C ILE A 168 -7.74 -9.26 4.54
N ASP A 169 -8.70 -9.95 3.90
CA ASP A 169 -9.07 -9.71 2.50
C ASP A 169 -9.65 -8.31 2.35
N ASN A 170 -10.66 -7.97 3.16
CA ASN A 170 -11.29 -6.65 3.14
C ASN A 170 -10.27 -5.53 3.43
N MET A 171 -9.38 -5.73 4.41
CA MET A 171 -8.33 -4.76 4.69
C MET A 171 -7.39 -4.53 3.50
N LEU A 172 -6.98 -5.60 2.80
CA LEU A 172 -6.12 -5.45 1.62
C LEU A 172 -6.86 -4.79 0.45
N GLU A 173 -8.16 -4.99 0.31
CA GLU A 173 -8.96 -4.31 -0.71
C GLU A 173 -8.93 -2.80 -0.46
N GLU A 174 -9.08 -2.39 0.80
CA GLU A 174 -8.97 -0.99 1.20
C GLU A 174 -7.56 -0.43 0.95
N VAL A 175 -6.51 -1.19 1.23
CA VAL A 175 -5.14 -0.78 0.88
C VAL A 175 -5.01 -0.53 -0.63
N ILE A 176 -5.50 -1.43 -1.48
CA ILE A 176 -5.47 -1.27 -2.94
C ILE A 176 -6.23 -0.01 -3.37
N ARG A 177 -7.38 0.27 -2.75
CA ARG A 177 -8.22 1.44 -3.05
C ARG A 177 -7.55 2.74 -2.61
N ILE A 178 -7.15 2.84 -1.34
CA ILE A 178 -6.46 4.00 -0.75
C ILE A 178 -5.18 4.32 -1.52
N MET A 179 -4.37 3.29 -1.79
CA MET A 179 -3.10 3.44 -2.51
C MET A 179 -3.30 3.51 -4.03
N ASN A 180 -4.52 3.36 -4.55
CA ASN A 180 -4.85 3.28 -5.97
C ASN A 180 -3.87 2.38 -6.75
N ALA A 181 -3.73 1.14 -6.32
CA ALA A 181 -2.71 0.21 -6.80
C ALA A 181 -3.32 -1.03 -7.51
N GLN A 182 -2.50 -1.91 -8.08
CA GLN A 182 -3.00 -3.12 -8.74
C GLN A 182 -3.06 -4.33 -7.81
N ARG A 183 -2.04 -4.50 -6.96
CA ARG A 183 -1.92 -5.63 -6.04
C ARG A 183 -1.48 -5.16 -4.66
N ALA A 184 -1.85 -5.92 -3.65
CA ALA A 184 -1.34 -5.78 -2.30
C ALA A 184 -1.20 -7.16 -1.67
N SER A 185 -0.13 -7.33 -0.89
CA SER A 185 0.20 -8.60 -0.24
C SER A 185 0.72 -8.33 1.16
N ILE A 186 0.42 -9.24 2.09
CA ILE A 186 1.00 -9.25 3.42
C ILE A 186 1.77 -10.53 3.60
N PHE A 187 3.04 -10.39 3.93
CA PHE A 187 3.94 -11.49 4.20
C PHE A 187 4.26 -11.52 5.68
N LEU A 188 4.11 -12.69 6.31
CA LEU A 188 4.65 -12.95 7.64
C LEU A 188 5.78 -13.95 7.55
N ILE A 189 6.71 -13.85 8.49
CA ILE A 189 7.84 -14.76 8.55
C ILE A 189 7.43 -16.12 9.14
N ASN A 190 7.77 -17.19 8.42
CA ASN A 190 7.76 -18.53 8.96
C ASN A 190 9.16 -18.84 9.55
N PRO A 191 9.29 -18.94 10.88
CA PRO A 191 10.59 -19.15 11.51
C PRO A 191 11.11 -20.58 11.32
N ASP A 192 10.28 -21.57 10.97
CA ASP A 192 10.75 -22.94 10.74
C ASP A 192 11.43 -23.10 9.37
N THR A 193 10.90 -22.43 8.35
CA THR A 193 11.39 -22.52 6.96
C THR A 193 12.35 -21.39 6.60
N ASN A 194 12.33 -20.30 7.36
CA ASN A 194 12.94 -19.03 7.02
C ASN A 194 12.38 -18.39 5.75
N GLU A 195 11.09 -18.62 5.47
CA GLU A 195 10.41 -18.03 4.33
C GLU A 195 9.49 -16.89 4.76
N LEU A 196 9.42 -15.83 3.97
CA LEU A 196 8.31 -14.89 3.99
C LEU A 196 7.15 -15.54 3.23
N GLU A 197 6.05 -15.80 3.94
CA GLU A 197 4.86 -16.45 3.39
C GLU A 197 3.71 -15.45 3.33
N ALA A 198 3.08 -15.33 2.17
CA ALA A 198 1.90 -14.48 2.03
C ALA A 198 0.74 -15.07 2.83
N ILE A 199 0.40 -14.43 3.95
CA ILE A 199 -0.81 -14.77 4.70
C ILE A 199 -2.07 -14.37 3.92
N ASN A 200 -1.94 -13.30 3.13
CA ASN A 200 -2.97 -12.84 2.23
C ASN A 200 -2.41 -12.03 1.06
N ALA A 201 -3.10 -12.09 -0.08
CA ALA A 201 -2.73 -11.35 -1.27
C ALA A 201 -3.95 -11.09 -2.16
N LEU A 202 -4.00 -9.90 -2.76
CA LEU A 202 -5.03 -9.52 -3.70
C LEU A 202 -4.45 -9.27 -5.09
N GLY A 203 -5.12 -9.84 -6.09
CA GLY A 203 -4.68 -9.81 -7.49
C GLY A 203 -3.65 -10.89 -7.86
N VAL A 204 -3.37 -11.83 -6.95
CA VAL A 204 -2.49 -13.00 -7.12
C VAL A 204 -2.83 -14.08 -6.08
N GLN A 205 -2.60 -15.35 -6.38
CA GLN A 205 -2.84 -16.45 -5.42
C GLN A 205 -1.76 -16.46 -4.34
N LYS A 206 -2.17 -16.36 -3.06
CA LYS A 206 -1.23 -16.32 -1.92
C LYS A 206 -0.33 -17.56 -1.80
N ASN A 207 -0.82 -18.74 -2.17
CA ASN A 207 -0.08 -20.00 -2.04
C ASN A 207 1.18 -20.06 -2.95
N GLU A 208 1.25 -19.18 -3.95
CA GLU A 208 2.40 -19.08 -4.86
C GLU A 208 3.45 -18.08 -4.39
N LEU A 209 3.15 -17.32 -3.33
CA LEU A 209 3.94 -16.22 -2.80
C LEU A 209 4.63 -16.62 -1.49
N LYS A 210 5.67 -17.44 -1.64
CA LYS A 210 6.60 -17.77 -0.56
C LYS A 210 8.04 -17.81 -1.08
N PHE A 211 8.97 -17.27 -0.31
CA PHE A 211 10.37 -17.18 -0.68
C PHE A 211 11.24 -16.94 0.56
N ASP A 212 12.54 -17.25 0.45
CA ASP A 212 13.51 -16.96 1.51
C ASP A 212 13.46 -15.48 1.91
N TYR A 213 13.46 -15.22 3.21
CA TYR A 213 13.29 -13.88 3.79
C TYR A 213 14.33 -12.82 3.37
N ARG A 214 15.40 -13.22 2.69
CA ARG A 214 16.45 -12.32 2.16
C ARG A 214 16.19 -11.85 0.74
N LEU A 215 15.26 -12.49 0.02
CA LEU A 215 15.06 -12.25 -1.41
C LEU A 215 14.10 -11.08 -1.69
N GLY A 216 14.41 -10.34 -2.76
CA GLY A 216 13.56 -9.29 -3.30
C GLY A 216 13.35 -8.08 -2.37
N ILE A 217 12.41 -7.23 -2.74
CA ILE A 217 12.10 -5.99 -2.02
C ILE A 217 11.49 -6.30 -0.65
N ALA A 218 10.51 -7.19 -0.60
CA ALA A 218 9.91 -7.67 0.66
C ALA A 218 10.98 -8.20 1.64
N GLY A 219 11.94 -9.01 1.18
CA GLY A 219 13.02 -9.51 2.03
C GLY A 219 13.99 -8.41 2.48
N SER A 220 14.32 -7.46 1.60
CA SER A 220 15.13 -6.29 1.96
C SER A 220 14.45 -5.43 3.03
N VAL A 221 13.15 -5.14 2.89
CA VAL A 221 12.38 -4.40 3.90
C VAL A 221 12.28 -5.18 5.21
N PHE A 222 11.98 -6.48 5.14
CA PHE A 222 11.87 -7.34 6.32
C PHE A 222 13.17 -7.40 7.11
N THR A 223 14.30 -7.62 6.41
CA THR A 223 15.61 -7.71 7.04
C THR A 223 16.00 -6.35 7.65
N THR A 224 15.80 -5.28 6.91
CA THR A 224 16.42 -4.01 7.27
C THR A 224 15.55 -3.12 8.15
N GLY A 225 14.23 -3.30 8.14
CA GLY A 225 13.26 -2.45 8.81
C GLY A 225 13.09 -1.08 8.15
N VAL A 226 13.68 -0.87 6.97
CA VAL A 226 13.54 0.38 6.23
C VAL A 226 12.54 0.17 5.10
N ALA A 227 11.50 0.98 5.11
CA ALA A 227 10.52 1.00 4.04
C ALA A 227 11.17 1.41 2.72
N LEU A 228 10.73 0.79 1.63
CA LEU A 228 11.23 1.04 0.28
C LEU A 228 10.07 1.44 -0.62
N ASN A 229 10.26 2.51 -1.38
CA ASN A 229 9.41 2.92 -2.49
C ASN A 229 10.30 2.95 -3.74
N ILE A 230 10.08 2.01 -4.65
CA ILE A 230 10.93 1.82 -5.81
C ILE A 230 10.13 1.85 -7.11
N ASP A 231 10.82 2.30 -8.15
CA ASP A 231 10.44 2.15 -9.54
C ASP A 231 11.41 1.13 -10.17
N THR A 232 10.86 0.14 -10.89
CA THR A 232 11.63 -1.02 -11.37
C THR A 232 12.62 -0.67 -12.47
N ASP A 233 12.35 0.40 -13.24
CA ASP A 233 13.24 0.83 -14.32
C ASP A 233 14.48 1.53 -13.77
N SER A 234 14.34 2.26 -12.65
CA SER A 234 15.42 3.01 -12.00
C SER A 234 16.19 2.23 -10.93
N ASP A 235 15.59 1.23 -10.28
CA ASP A 235 16.24 0.43 -9.21
C ASP A 235 16.37 -1.06 -9.56
N ARG A 236 16.90 -1.35 -10.77
CA ARG A 236 17.15 -2.71 -11.27
C ARG A 236 18.07 -3.56 -10.38
N SER A 237 18.89 -2.92 -9.54
CA SER A 237 19.83 -3.63 -8.67
C SER A 237 19.13 -4.42 -7.55
N ARG A 238 17.94 -3.98 -7.14
CA ARG A 238 17.18 -4.59 -6.03
C ARG A 238 15.95 -5.35 -6.49
N PHE A 239 15.46 -5.04 -7.69
CA PHE A 239 14.31 -5.71 -8.28
C PHE A 239 14.73 -7.01 -8.98
N ASN A 240 14.19 -8.14 -8.51
CA ASN A 240 14.30 -9.43 -9.17
C ASN A 240 12.98 -9.72 -9.93
N ASP A 241 13.06 -9.98 -11.23
CA ASP A 241 11.92 -10.23 -12.12
C ASP A 241 11.49 -11.71 -12.20
N ASP A 242 12.05 -12.59 -11.39
CA ASP A 242 11.72 -14.03 -11.35
C ASP A 242 10.23 -14.25 -11.03
N PHE A 243 9.68 -13.49 -10.09
CA PHE A 243 8.25 -13.54 -9.76
C PHE A 243 7.37 -13.01 -10.90
N ASP A 244 7.82 -11.95 -11.59
CA ASP A 244 7.11 -11.38 -12.75
C ASP A 244 7.02 -12.39 -13.90
N LYS A 245 8.13 -13.07 -14.20
CA LYS A 245 8.21 -14.14 -15.20
C LYS A 245 7.28 -15.31 -14.85
N LYS A 246 7.32 -15.75 -13.59
CA LYS A 246 6.49 -16.86 -13.10
C LYS A 246 5.00 -16.54 -13.14
N LEU A 247 4.62 -15.31 -12.79
CA LEU A 247 3.23 -14.88 -12.64
C LEU A 247 2.66 -14.20 -13.90
N ALA A 248 3.44 -14.14 -14.99
CA ALA A 248 3.11 -13.40 -16.21
C ALA A 248 2.58 -11.98 -15.92
N PHE A 249 3.24 -11.29 -14.99
CA PHE A 249 2.86 -9.96 -14.52
C PHE A 249 4.03 -9.00 -14.71
N LYS A 250 3.73 -7.73 -15.02
CA LYS A 250 4.76 -6.70 -15.18
C LYS A 250 4.68 -5.72 -14.01
N THR A 251 5.66 -5.78 -13.13
CA THR A 251 5.87 -4.82 -12.05
C THR A 251 6.59 -3.58 -12.59
N LYS A 252 6.11 -2.41 -12.17
CA LYS A 252 6.58 -1.07 -12.54
C LYS A 252 6.99 -0.28 -11.31
N SER A 253 6.20 -0.39 -10.24
CA SER A 253 6.47 0.28 -8.97
C SER A 253 6.07 -0.59 -7.79
N ILE A 254 6.84 -0.50 -6.71
CA ILE A 254 6.61 -1.24 -5.47
C ILE A 254 6.77 -0.27 -4.31
N ILE A 255 5.81 -0.25 -3.39
CA ILE A 255 5.99 0.34 -2.07
C ILE A 255 5.81 -0.74 -1.01
N CYS A 256 6.78 -0.87 -0.12
CA CYS A 256 6.86 -1.95 0.85
C CYS A 256 7.29 -1.42 2.22
N HIS A 257 6.58 -1.82 3.27
CA HIS A 257 6.78 -1.33 4.62
C HIS A 257 6.82 -2.47 5.65
N PRO A 258 7.71 -2.43 6.66
CA PRO A 258 7.76 -3.45 7.70
C PRO A 258 6.52 -3.44 8.59
N ILE A 259 6.12 -4.62 9.05
CA ILE A 259 5.09 -4.86 10.07
C ILE A 259 5.79 -5.26 11.36
N HIS A 260 5.45 -4.58 12.45
CA HIS A 260 6.05 -4.83 13.76
C HIS A 260 5.04 -5.50 14.70
N ASN A 261 5.51 -6.31 15.63
CA ASN A 261 4.70 -6.79 16.74
C ASN A 261 4.81 -5.88 17.97
N ARG A 262 4.14 -6.24 19.07
CA ARG A 262 4.15 -5.48 20.33
C ARG A 262 5.53 -5.32 20.99
N GLU A 263 6.50 -6.15 20.61
CA GLU A 263 7.89 -6.09 21.09
C GLU A 263 8.80 -5.27 20.16
N ASP A 264 8.22 -4.56 19.20
CA ASP A 264 8.94 -3.79 18.16
C ASP A 264 9.82 -4.68 17.26
N LYS A 265 9.49 -5.97 17.15
CA LYS A 265 10.15 -6.91 16.23
C LYS A 265 9.46 -6.88 14.88
N ILE A 266 10.23 -6.81 13.79
CA ILE A 266 9.71 -6.93 12.43
C ILE A 266 9.29 -8.37 12.19
N ILE A 267 8.00 -8.61 12.02
CA ILE A 267 7.41 -9.95 11.88
C ILE A 267 7.00 -10.27 10.44
N GLY A 268 7.08 -9.27 9.56
CA GLY A 268 6.61 -9.37 8.21
C GLY A 268 6.69 -8.04 7.49
N VAL A 269 6.09 -7.98 6.32
CA VAL A 269 5.98 -6.78 5.50
C VAL A 269 4.62 -6.70 4.83
N ILE A 270 4.18 -5.49 4.55
CA ILE A 270 3.10 -5.22 3.62
C ILE A 270 3.69 -4.61 2.35
N GLU A 271 3.28 -5.13 1.21
CA GLU A 271 3.76 -4.75 -0.11
C GLU A 271 2.58 -4.36 -0.99
N VAL A 272 2.72 -3.24 -1.72
CA VAL A 272 1.74 -2.73 -2.67
C VAL A 272 2.42 -2.49 -4.00
N ILE A 273 1.83 -3.02 -5.07
CA ILE A 273 2.45 -3.08 -6.40
C ILE A 273 1.61 -2.33 -7.42
N ASN A 274 2.33 -1.59 -8.28
CA ASN A 274 1.88 -0.81 -9.42
C ASN A 274 0.81 0.23 -9.08
N LYS A 275 1.24 1.49 -8.93
CA LYS A 275 0.32 2.62 -8.89
C LYS A 275 -0.49 2.65 -10.19
N ARG A 276 -1.81 2.80 -10.09
CA ARG A 276 -2.69 2.98 -11.27
C ARG A 276 -2.59 4.41 -11.76
N ASN A 277 -2.57 4.56 -13.09
CA ASN A 277 -2.53 5.83 -13.82
C ASN A 277 -1.28 6.69 -13.54
N GLN A 278 -0.23 6.11 -12.95
CA GLN A 278 1.06 6.74 -12.67
C GLN A 278 2.15 5.66 -12.71
N ASP A 279 3.39 6.04 -12.98
CA ASP A 279 4.49 5.07 -13.04
C ASP A 279 5.02 4.69 -11.64
N ARG A 280 4.95 5.61 -10.66
CA ARG A 280 5.52 5.44 -9.31
C ARG A 280 4.60 5.95 -8.20
N PHE A 281 4.85 5.49 -6.97
CA PHE A 281 4.22 6.03 -5.75
C PHE A 281 4.90 7.35 -5.33
N THR A 282 4.11 8.27 -4.79
CA THR A 282 4.54 9.60 -4.35
C THR A 282 5.02 9.61 -2.90
N VAL A 283 5.64 10.71 -2.46
CA VAL A 283 6.01 10.91 -1.04
C VAL A 283 4.76 10.93 -0.13
N GLU A 284 3.61 11.34 -0.64
CA GLU A 284 2.36 11.28 0.12
C GLU A 284 1.88 9.83 0.28
N ASP A 285 2.00 9.02 -0.79
CA ASP A 285 1.75 7.58 -0.71
C ASP A 285 2.65 6.90 0.33
N GLU A 286 3.91 7.34 0.49
CA GLU A 286 4.79 6.83 1.55
C GLU A 286 4.27 7.12 2.96
N LYS A 287 3.73 8.32 3.20
CA LYS A 287 3.11 8.66 4.48
C LYS A 287 1.87 7.82 4.72
N THR A 288 1.02 7.68 3.72
CA THR A 288 -0.20 6.86 3.79
C THR A 288 0.16 5.39 4.06
N MET A 289 1.15 4.85 3.35
CA MET A 289 1.63 3.49 3.51
C MET A 289 2.16 3.24 4.93
N LYS A 290 2.88 4.21 5.51
CA LYS A 290 3.34 4.14 6.89
C LYS A 290 2.17 4.02 7.88
N VAL A 291 1.10 4.79 7.68
CA VAL A 291 -0.09 4.70 8.55
C VAL A 291 -0.77 3.34 8.38
N LEU A 292 -0.96 2.87 7.15
CA LEU A 292 -1.53 1.54 6.88
C LEU A 292 -0.70 0.43 7.53
N ALA A 293 0.63 0.49 7.46
CA ALA A 293 1.50 -0.48 8.09
C ALA A 293 1.38 -0.49 9.63
N LEU A 294 1.10 0.65 10.27
CA LEU A 294 0.81 0.71 11.71
C LEU A 294 -0.50 -0.01 12.05
N ILE A 295 -1.51 0.11 11.19
CA ILE A 295 -2.79 -0.60 11.35
C ILE A 295 -2.55 -2.11 11.28
N PHE A 296 -1.80 -2.61 10.29
CA PHE A 296 -1.46 -4.03 10.22
C PHE A 296 -0.55 -4.49 11.38
N SER A 297 0.34 -3.63 11.86
CA SER A 297 1.14 -3.91 13.07
C SER A 297 0.24 -4.10 14.29
N SER A 298 -0.87 -3.35 14.38
CA SER A 298 -1.90 -3.56 15.41
C SER A 298 -2.62 -4.90 15.25
N VAL A 299 -2.97 -5.29 14.02
CA VAL A 299 -3.58 -6.61 13.74
C VAL A 299 -2.67 -7.75 14.20
N PHE A 300 -1.40 -7.70 13.81
CA PHE A 300 -0.43 -8.77 14.06
C PHE A 300 0.40 -8.55 15.33
N HIS A 301 -0.02 -7.66 16.25
CA HIS A 301 0.77 -7.27 17.42
C HIS A 301 1.11 -8.44 18.35
N SER A 302 0.26 -9.47 18.40
CA SER A 302 0.45 -10.66 19.23
C SER A 302 1.24 -11.78 18.53
N PHE A 303 1.55 -11.63 17.24
CA PHE A 303 2.33 -12.62 16.51
C PHE A 303 3.79 -12.62 17.00
N ASN A 304 4.27 -13.79 17.38
CA ASN A 304 5.62 -13.98 17.92
C ASN A 304 6.32 -15.13 17.18
N PRO A 305 7.17 -14.83 16.19
CA PRO A 305 7.87 -15.86 15.43
C PRO A 305 9.04 -16.42 16.25
N ILE A 306 8.82 -17.54 16.94
CA ILE A 306 9.86 -18.29 17.65
C ILE A 306 9.94 -19.69 17.05
N SER A 307 11.14 -20.10 16.64
CA SER A 307 11.45 -21.51 16.34
C SER A 307 12.88 -21.83 16.72
N GLU A 308 13.10 -23.02 17.28
CA GLU A 308 14.42 -23.57 17.57
C GLU A 308 15.22 -23.91 16.29
N LYS A 309 14.52 -24.10 15.16
CA LYS A 309 15.11 -24.44 13.86
C LYS A 309 15.39 -23.22 12.98
N SER A 310 14.95 -22.04 13.40
CA SER A 310 15.08 -20.79 12.67
C SER A 310 16.54 -20.39 12.45
N GLN A 311 16.91 -20.12 11.20
CA GLN A 311 18.12 -19.37 10.86
C GLN A 311 17.89 -17.86 10.98
N ILE A 312 16.63 -17.41 11.05
CA ILE A 312 16.25 -16.04 11.38
C ILE A 312 16.50 -15.79 12.87
N ARG A 313 17.80 -15.67 13.20
CA ARG A 313 18.34 -15.25 14.49
C ARG A 313 18.15 -13.74 14.73
N ARG A 314 17.16 -13.12 14.07
CA ARG A 314 16.70 -11.75 14.35
C ARG A 314 15.82 -11.67 15.59
N PHE A 315 15.19 -12.79 16.00
CA PHE A 315 14.18 -12.81 17.06
C PHE A 315 14.69 -13.24 18.44
N SER A 316 15.94 -13.71 18.55
CA SER A 316 16.60 -13.90 19.84
C SER A 316 17.11 -12.57 20.38
N THR A 317 17.07 -12.43 21.70
CA THR A 317 17.67 -11.34 22.46
C THR A 317 19.10 -11.05 22.00
N PRO A 318 19.63 -9.82 22.20
CA PRO A 318 20.95 -9.39 21.73
C PRO A 318 22.13 -10.31 22.04
N PHE A 319 21.97 -11.24 22.99
CA PHE A 319 22.99 -12.13 23.53
C PHE A 319 23.27 -13.40 22.69
N ASP A 320 22.43 -13.76 21.69
CA ASP A 320 22.60 -15.02 20.91
C ASP A 320 23.00 -14.82 19.43
N ARG A 321 23.39 -13.61 19.02
CA ARG A 321 23.84 -13.34 17.66
C ARG A 321 25.33 -13.65 17.51
N GLN A 322 25.72 -14.47 16.52
CA GLN A 322 27.14 -14.71 16.23
C GLN A 322 27.83 -13.45 15.67
N HIS A 323 27.11 -12.60 14.92
CA HIS A 323 27.58 -11.35 14.33
C HIS A 323 26.51 -10.25 14.41
N ALA A 324 26.61 -9.32 15.38
CA ALA A 324 25.61 -8.25 15.59
C ALA A 324 26.23 -6.86 15.66
N LEU A 325 25.60 -5.89 15.00
CA LEU A 325 25.93 -4.48 15.19
C LEU A 325 25.12 -3.91 16.38
N ILE A 326 25.77 -3.83 17.53
CA ILE A 326 25.19 -3.33 18.79
C ILE A 326 25.33 -1.81 18.85
N GLY A 327 24.23 -1.10 19.15
CA GLY A 327 24.25 0.35 19.39
C GLY A 327 22.98 1.06 18.93
N LYS A 328 22.61 2.14 19.64
CA LYS A 328 21.42 2.97 19.36
C LYS A 328 21.76 4.38 18.87
N THR A 329 23.03 4.66 18.55
CA THR A 329 23.46 6.00 18.12
C THR A 329 23.07 6.26 16.66
N PRO A 330 22.91 7.54 16.25
CA PRO A 330 22.66 7.91 14.86
C PRO A 330 23.72 7.37 13.88
N HIS A 331 24.97 7.27 14.33
CA HIS A 331 26.06 6.72 13.53
C HIS A 331 25.88 5.22 13.25
N VAL A 332 25.46 4.44 14.25
CA VAL A 332 25.14 3.02 14.08
C VAL A 332 23.89 2.84 13.20
N ALA A 333 22.91 3.75 13.30
CA ALA A 333 21.77 3.77 12.38
C ALA A 333 22.22 4.03 10.92
N SER A 334 23.15 4.95 10.70
CA SER A 334 23.74 5.20 9.37
C SER A 334 24.51 3.98 8.81
N LEU A 335 25.26 3.27 9.67
CA LEU A 335 25.93 2.02 9.29
C LEU A 335 24.92 0.92 8.91
N ARG A 336 23.84 0.77 9.68
CA ARG A 336 22.72 -0.12 9.30
C ARG A 336 22.19 0.28 7.93
N ASN A 337 21.85 1.55 7.73
CA ASN A 337 21.37 2.06 6.43
C ASN A 337 22.34 1.82 5.28
N SER A 338 23.65 1.84 5.55
CA SER A 338 24.66 1.51 4.54
C SER A 338 24.55 0.04 4.15
N ILE A 339 24.52 -0.88 5.11
CA ILE A 339 24.33 -2.32 4.86
C ILE A 339 23.11 -2.58 3.97
N ILE A 340 21.97 -1.93 4.23
CA ILE A 340 20.75 -2.01 3.40
C ILE A 340 21.03 -1.70 1.93
N LYS A 341 21.79 -0.62 1.70
CA LYS A 341 22.05 -0.11 0.36
C LYS A 341 23.01 -0.99 -0.42
N ILE A 342 23.94 -1.64 0.26
CA ILE A 342 25.07 -2.34 -0.36
C ILE A 342 25.02 -3.87 -0.25
N LYS A 343 24.13 -4.46 0.55
CA LYS A 343 24.11 -5.93 0.79
C LYS A 343 23.80 -6.76 -0.46
N ASP A 344 23.02 -6.19 -1.39
CA ASP A 344 22.55 -6.89 -2.60
C ASP A 344 23.13 -6.31 -3.89
N ILE A 345 24.22 -5.52 -3.81
CA ILE A 345 24.88 -5.03 -5.02
C ILE A 345 25.80 -6.11 -5.60
N ASP A 346 25.81 -6.20 -6.93
CA ASP A 346 26.69 -7.11 -7.67
C ASP A 346 28.15 -6.61 -7.77
N SER A 347 28.42 -5.38 -7.32
CA SER A 347 29.77 -4.79 -7.34
C SER A 347 30.60 -5.15 -6.10
N PRO A 348 31.94 -5.25 -6.21
CA PRO A 348 32.83 -5.41 -5.05
C PRO A 348 32.73 -4.22 -4.08
N VAL A 349 32.67 -4.51 -2.78
CA VAL A 349 32.61 -3.50 -1.71
C VAL A 349 33.95 -3.43 -0.99
N LEU A 350 34.58 -2.24 -0.98
CA LEU A 350 35.78 -1.97 -0.21
C LEU A 350 35.45 -1.30 1.12
N ILE A 351 35.76 -1.96 2.24
CA ILE A 351 35.53 -1.43 3.59
C ILE A 351 36.86 -0.92 4.17
N GLN A 352 36.94 0.39 4.41
CA GLN A 352 38.14 1.05 4.96
C GLN A 352 37.91 1.54 6.40
N GLY A 353 39.01 1.78 7.12
CA GLY A 353 39.00 2.26 8.50
C GLY A 353 40.18 1.73 9.31
N GLU A 354 40.35 2.23 10.53
CA GLU A 354 41.44 1.84 11.42
C GLU A 354 41.36 0.37 11.86
N LYS A 355 42.48 -0.19 12.35
CA LYS A 355 42.51 -1.57 12.87
C LYS A 355 41.61 -1.66 14.11
N GLY A 356 40.74 -2.67 14.16
CA GLY A 356 39.87 -2.93 15.33
C GLY A 356 38.48 -2.29 15.29
N VAL A 357 38.15 -1.43 14.31
CA VAL A 357 36.83 -0.75 14.24
C VAL A 357 35.67 -1.64 13.78
N GLY A 358 35.87 -2.95 13.68
CA GLY A 358 34.80 -3.89 13.31
C GLY A 358 34.58 -4.08 11.79
N LYS A 359 35.56 -3.76 10.93
CA LYS A 359 35.45 -3.95 9.47
C LYS A 359 35.08 -5.38 9.06
N THR A 360 35.71 -6.38 9.68
CA THR A 360 35.40 -7.80 9.43
C THR A 360 33.99 -8.15 9.88
N LEU A 361 33.53 -7.62 11.01
CA LEU A 361 32.16 -7.80 11.47
C LEU A 361 31.18 -7.19 10.47
N PHE A 362 31.46 -5.99 9.98
CA PHE A 362 30.64 -5.32 8.98
C PHE A 362 30.57 -6.12 7.66
N ALA A 363 31.70 -6.65 7.18
CA ALA A 363 31.76 -7.51 5.99
C ALA A 363 30.95 -8.80 6.16
N LYS A 364 31.05 -9.46 7.32
CA LYS A 364 30.25 -10.66 7.62
C LYS A 364 28.76 -10.35 7.68
N ILE A 365 28.38 -9.26 8.34
CA ILE A 365 26.98 -8.82 8.37
C ILE A 365 26.51 -8.57 6.94
N LEU A 366 27.30 -7.89 6.11
CA LEU A 366 26.96 -7.63 4.71
C LEU A 366 26.71 -8.93 3.93
N HIS A 367 27.58 -9.93 4.08
CA HIS A 367 27.44 -11.24 3.44
C HIS A 367 26.16 -11.95 3.89
N TYR A 368 26.00 -12.18 5.20
CA TYR A 368 24.90 -12.98 5.73
C TYR A 368 23.53 -12.28 5.66
N GLU A 369 23.48 -10.95 5.58
CA GLU A 369 22.25 -10.17 5.41
C GLU A 369 21.82 -9.95 3.96
N GLY A 370 22.75 -10.11 3.01
CA GLY A 370 22.49 -10.00 1.58
C GLY A 370 22.16 -11.35 0.94
N GLN A 371 21.81 -11.32 -0.35
CA GLN A 371 21.52 -12.52 -1.14
C GLN A 371 22.72 -13.50 -1.19
N LYS A 372 23.96 -12.97 -1.14
CA LYS A 372 25.20 -13.78 -1.12
C LYS A 372 25.31 -14.69 0.11
N GLY A 373 24.61 -14.35 1.20
CA GLY A 373 24.52 -15.16 2.42
C GLY A 373 23.75 -16.47 2.25
N LEU A 374 23.13 -16.70 1.08
CA LEU A 374 22.61 -18.01 0.68
C LEU A 374 23.73 -19.01 0.38
N ASN A 375 24.93 -18.51 0.06
CA ASN A 375 26.13 -19.30 -0.20
C ASN A 375 27.13 -19.22 0.97
N ASN A 376 28.09 -20.14 1.00
CA ASN A 376 29.14 -20.18 2.03
C ASN A 376 30.07 -18.97 1.93
N GLU A 377 30.56 -18.49 3.08
CA GLU A 377 31.58 -17.43 3.10
C GLU A 377 32.98 -17.98 2.79
N HIS A 378 33.71 -17.31 1.90
CA HIS A 378 35.12 -17.62 1.61
C HIS A 378 36.02 -16.47 2.05
N VAL A 379 36.88 -16.72 3.04
CA VAL A 379 37.79 -15.71 3.61
C VAL A 379 39.20 -15.93 3.10
N ILE A 380 39.75 -14.93 2.41
CA ILE A 380 41.15 -14.91 1.99
C ILE A 380 41.93 -13.99 2.94
N ASN A 381 42.87 -14.56 3.69
CA ASN A 381 43.81 -13.77 4.47
C ASN A 381 44.92 -13.25 3.57
N CYS A 382 45.03 -11.92 3.46
CA CYS A 382 46.06 -11.23 2.70
C CYS A 382 47.31 -10.90 3.53
N ALA A 383 47.28 -11.14 4.85
CA ALA A 383 48.49 -11.01 5.67
C ALA A 383 49.51 -12.07 5.22
N ASP A 384 50.76 -11.65 5.10
CA ASP A 384 51.92 -12.51 4.83
C ASP A 384 51.92 -13.25 3.46
N LYS A 385 51.13 -12.78 2.49
CA LYS A 385 51.13 -13.28 1.10
C LYS A 385 51.72 -12.25 0.13
N ASP A 386 52.46 -12.73 -0.87
CA ASP A 386 52.86 -11.91 -2.01
C ASP A 386 51.68 -11.67 -2.96
N HIS A 387 51.83 -10.66 -3.83
CA HIS A 387 50.78 -10.24 -4.76
C HIS A 387 50.37 -11.38 -5.71
N GLU A 388 51.34 -12.19 -6.15
CA GLU A 388 51.16 -13.25 -7.13
C GLU A 388 50.35 -14.44 -6.55
N ALA A 389 50.58 -14.79 -5.28
CA ALA A 389 49.80 -15.81 -4.57
C ALA A 389 48.34 -15.38 -4.33
N ILE A 390 48.10 -14.10 -4.05
CA ILE A 390 46.73 -13.56 -3.88
C ILE A 390 46.01 -13.57 -5.24
N GLU A 391 46.68 -13.14 -6.30
CA GLU A 391 46.11 -13.10 -7.65
C GLU A 391 45.74 -14.49 -8.15
N LYS A 392 46.62 -15.48 -7.94
CA LYS A 392 46.34 -16.89 -8.28
C LYS A 392 45.14 -17.44 -7.52
N GLN A 393 44.99 -17.13 -6.24
CA GLN A 393 43.87 -17.61 -5.42
C GLN A 393 42.53 -16.97 -5.78
N LEU A 394 42.54 -15.72 -6.27
CA LEU A 394 41.34 -15.01 -6.70
C LEU A 394 40.92 -15.34 -8.14
N TRP A 395 41.87 -15.49 -9.07
CA TRP A 395 41.61 -15.42 -10.51
C TRP A 395 42.07 -16.63 -11.33
N SER A 396 42.70 -17.65 -10.74
CA SER A 396 43.19 -18.79 -11.55
C SER A 396 42.04 -19.59 -12.18
N CYS A 397 42.02 -19.66 -13.51
CA CYS A 397 41.03 -20.42 -14.29
C CYS A 397 41.40 -21.92 -14.47
N ALA A 398 42.51 -22.39 -13.90
CA ALA A 398 43.13 -23.65 -14.30
C ALA A 398 42.63 -24.88 -13.52
N ASP A 399 41.99 -24.71 -12.36
CA ASP A 399 41.42 -25.81 -11.56
C ASP A 399 40.16 -25.29 -10.87
N GLU A 400 39.25 -26.19 -10.47
CA GLU A 400 37.99 -25.94 -9.76
C GLU A 400 38.17 -25.27 -8.37
N GLU A 401 39.29 -24.57 -8.12
CA GLU A 401 39.72 -23.99 -6.85
C GLU A 401 39.68 -22.46 -6.76
N SER A 402 39.39 -21.74 -7.85
CA SER A 402 39.27 -20.28 -7.80
C SER A 402 38.13 -19.85 -6.87
N ALA A 403 38.41 -18.93 -5.95
CA ALA A 403 37.40 -18.43 -5.01
C ALA A 403 36.23 -17.73 -5.74
N MET A 404 36.50 -17.09 -6.87
CA MET A 404 35.48 -16.43 -7.71
C MET A 404 34.61 -17.42 -8.49
N VAL A 405 35.10 -18.63 -8.79
CA VAL A 405 34.31 -19.68 -9.47
C VAL A 405 33.47 -20.48 -8.46
N LYS A 406 33.88 -20.51 -7.18
CA LYS A 406 33.16 -21.18 -6.09
C LYS A 406 32.04 -20.35 -5.44
N CYS A 407 32.06 -19.02 -5.59
CA CYS A 407 31.11 -18.07 -4.98
C CYS A 407 30.16 -17.50 -6.03
#